data_AF-A0A2S9WZ15-F1
#
_entry.id   AF-A0A2S9WZ15-F1
#
_cell.length_a   1.000
_cell.length_b   1.000
_cell.length_c   1.000
_cell.angle_alpha   90.00
_cell.angle_beta   90.00
_cell.angle_gamma   90.00
#
_symmetry.space_group_name_H-M   'P 1'
#
loop_
_entity.id
_entity.type
_entity.pdbx_description
1 polymer ?
#
loop_
_entity_poly.entity_id
_entity_poly.type
_entity_poly.pdbx_seq_one_letter_code
_entity_poly.pdbx_strand_id
1 'polypeptide(L)' 'MSIVRKTKVIHVCDFCGRDEHEVAYIVAGEGVDICDECVDVAAEIVREERAKAAKAQGGDAS' A
#
# COMPACT_ATOMS: atom_id res chain seq x y z
N MET A 1 -26.67 25.83 -21.15
CA MET A 1 -26.04 25.69 -19.82
C MET A 1 -25.77 24.22 -19.54
N SER A 2 -24.52 23.77 -19.61
CA SER A 2 -24.17 22.39 -19.24
C SER A 2 -23.71 22.37 -17.79
N ILE A 3 -24.58 21.88 -16.89
CA ILE A 3 -24.23 21.58 -15.51
C ILE A 3 -23.48 20.24 -15.46
N VAL A 4 -22.16 20.31 -15.63
CA VAL A 4 -21.27 19.17 -15.31
C VAL A 4 -21.21 19.03 -13.79
N ARG A 5 -21.87 17.99 -13.26
CA ARG A 5 -21.79 17.64 -11.83
C ARG A 5 -20.43 16.99 -11.58
N LYS A 6 -19.51 17.70 -10.90
CA LYS A 6 -18.28 17.08 -10.38
C LYS A 6 -18.64 16.19 -9.21
N THR A 7 -18.62 14.88 -9.40
CA THR A 7 -18.70 13.91 -8.31
C THR A 7 -17.32 13.86 -7.63
N LYS A 8 -17.26 14.16 -6.33
CA LYS A 8 -16.02 13.99 -5.54
C LYS A 8 -15.73 12.50 -5.42
N VAL A 9 -14.56 12.06 -5.87
CA VAL A 9 -14.08 10.69 -5.68
C VAL A 9 -13.46 10.61 -4.28
N ILE A 10 -13.89 9.64 -3.48
CA ILE A 10 -13.32 9.37 -2.16
C ILE A 10 -12.38 8.18 -2.33
N HIS A 11 -11.13 8.34 -1.90
CA HIS A 11 -10.13 7.28 -1.92
C HIS A 11 -10.17 6.52 -0.60
N VAL A 12 -10.12 5.19 -0.69
CA VAL A 12 -10.21 4.29 0.46
C VAL A 12 -9.11 3.25 0.31
N CYS A 13 -8.31 3.06 1.36
CA CYS A 13 -7.25 2.07 1.35
C CYS A 13 -7.83 0.65 1.25
N ASP A 14 -7.43 -0.12 0.23
CA ASP A 14 -7.90 -1.49 0.02
C ASP A 14 -7.40 -2.48 1.08
N PHE A 15 -6.36 -2.12 1.84
CA PHE A 15 -5.75 -2.98 2.86
C PHE A 15 -6.41 -2.83 4.23
N CYS A 16 -6.71 -1.59 4.66
CA CYS A 16 -7.26 -1.32 5.99
C CYS A 16 -8.70 -0.80 5.98
N GLY A 17 -9.23 -0.41 4.81
CA GLY A 17 -10.58 0.12 4.64
C GLY A 17 -10.77 1.56 5.12
N ARG A 18 -9.69 2.27 5.48
CA ARG A 18 -9.74 3.67 5.93
C ARG A 18 -9.80 4.64 4.76
N ASP A 19 -10.52 5.74 4.92
CA ASP A 19 -10.64 6.78 3.90
C ASP A 19 -9.60 7.92 4.04
N GLU A 20 -9.54 8.80 3.04
CA GLU A 20 -8.61 9.94 2.97
C GLU A 20 -8.61 10.88 4.20
N HIS A 21 -9.66 10.87 5.02
CA HIS A 21 -9.74 11.71 6.24
C HIS A 21 -9.20 11.01 7.49
N GLU A 22 -9.08 9.68 7.49
CA GLU A 22 -8.61 8.90 8.64
C GLU A 22 -7.10 8.67 8.63
N VAL A 23 -6.44 8.87 7.48
CA VAL A 23 -5.00 8.63 7.29
C VAL A 23 -4.30 9.89 6.81
N ALA A 24 -2.99 9.98 7.03
CA ALA A 24 -2.24 11.18 6.65
C ALA A 24 -2.07 11.27 5.13
N TYR A 25 -1.85 10.14 4.46
CA TYR A 25 -1.64 10.08 3.01
C TYR A 25 -2.22 8.79 2.41
N ILE A 26 -2.86 8.91 1.25
CA ILE A 26 -3.25 7.78 0.39
C ILE A 26 -2.58 7.94 -0.97
N VAL A 27 -1.95 6.88 -1.44
CA VAL A 27 -1.42 6.75 -2.79
C VAL A 27 -2.48 6.06 -3.65
N ALA A 28 -3.07 6.80 -4.59
CA ALA A 28 -4.07 6.27 -5.51
C ALA A 28 -3.40 5.70 -6.77
N GLY A 29 -3.66 4.42 -7.05
CA GLY A 29 -3.14 3.69 -8.20
C GLY A 29 -4.20 3.37 -9.25
N GLU A 30 -3.83 2.65 -10.29
CA GLU A 30 -4.79 2.12 -11.27
C GLU A 30 -5.53 0.93 -10.65
N GLY A 31 -6.64 1.22 -9.95
CA GLY A 31 -7.54 0.22 -9.38
C GLY A 31 -7.13 -0.31 -7.99
N VAL A 32 -6.18 0.34 -7.32
CA VAL A 32 -5.82 0.06 -5.92
C VAL A 32 -5.33 1.31 -5.23
N ASP A 33 -5.82 1.55 -4.02
CA ASP A 33 -5.45 2.66 -3.17
C ASP A 33 -4.79 2.12 -1.88
N ILE A 34 -3.67 2.71 -1.46
CA ILE A 34 -2.94 2.29 -0.25
C ILE A 34 -2.55 3.49 0.61
N CYS A 35 -2.75 3.41 1.93
CA CYS A 35 -2.35 4.44 2.87
C CYS A 35 -0.91 4.28 3.38
N ASP A 36 -0.37 5.34 3.98
CA ASP A 36 0.99 5.38 4.54
C ASP A 36 1.26 4.30 5.59
N GLU A 37 0.35 4.10 6.55
CA GLU A 37 0.49 3.05 7.56
C GLU A 37 0.56 1.64 6.96
N CYS A 38 -0.26 1.36 5.95
CA CYS A 38 -0.25 0.06 5.27
C CYS A 38 1.02 -0.16 4.45
N VAL A 39 1.58 0.90 3.85
CA VAL A 39 2.87 0.83 3.14
C VAL A 39 3.98 0.44 4.11
N ASP A 40 4.03 1.03 5.29
CA ASP A 40 5.08 0.73 6.27
C ASP A 40 5.04 -0.72 6.75
N VAL A 41 3.84 -1.21 7.10
CA VAL A 41 3.63 -2.60 7.50
C VAL A 41 3.97 -3.57 6.36
N ALA A 42 3.51 -3.29 5.15
CA ALA A 42 3.82 -4.11 3.98
C ALA A 42 5.33 -4.13 3.68
N ALA A 43 5.99 -2.98 3.81
CA ALA A 43 7.43 -2.85 3.58
C ALA A 43 8.25 -3.60 4.64
N GLU A 44 7.80 -3.63 5.90
CA GLU A 44 8.45 -4.43 6.95
C GLU A 44 8.38 -5.94 6.63
N ILE A 45 7.18 -6.46 6.37
CA ILE A 45 6.96 -7.88 6.04
C ILE A 45 7.81 -8.28 4.82
N VAL A 46 7.78 -7.49 3.75
CA VAL A 46 8.56 -7.79 2.54
C VAL A 46 10.07 -7.75 2.80
N ARG A 47 10.55 -6.82 3.64
CA ARG A 47 11.98 -6.76 4.00
C ARG A 47 12.41 -7.98 4.80
N GLU A 48 11.60 -8.42 5.77
CA GLU A 48 11.88 -9.62 6.55
C GLU A 48 11.95 -10.87 5.67
N GLU A 49 10.96 -11.05 4.79
CA GLU A 49 10.90 -12.20 3.90
C GLU A 49 12.05 -12.20 2.88
N ARG A 50 12.44 -11.03 2.34
CA ARG A 50 13.65 -10.90 1.51
C ARG A 50 14.92 -11.27 2.26
N ALA A 51 15.05 -10.87 3.53
CA ALA A 51 16.19 -11.20 4.35
C ALA A 51 16.25 -12.71 4.67
N LYS A 52 15.11 -13.35 4.94
CA LYS A 52 15.02 -14.81 5.10
C LYS A 52 15.39 -15.55 3.82
N ALA A 53 14.87 -15.10 2.67
CA ALA A 53 15.21 -15.67 1.37
C ALA A 53 16.71 -15.55 1.06
N ALA A 54 17.33 -14.40 1.37
CA ALA A 54 18.77 -14.21 1.21
C ALA A 54 19.59 -15.14 2.12
N LYS A 55 19.12 -15.44 3.34
CA LYS A 55 19.79 -16.42 4.22
C LYS A 55 19.60 -17.86 3.78
N ALA A 56 18.45 -18.20 3.19
CA ALA A 56 18.16 -19.55 2.71
C ALA A 56 18.96 -19.93 1.44
N GLN A 57 19.43 -18.95 0.66
CA GLN A 57 20.17 -19.18 -0.59
C GLN A 57 21.69 -19.23 -0.42
N GLY A 58 22.21 -19.13 0.81
CA GLY A 58 23.65 -19.12 1.12
C GLY A 58 24.17 -20.35 1.87
N GLY A 59 23.41 -21.46 1.89
CA GLY A 59 23.67 -22.62 2.76
C GLY A 59 24.07 -23.90 2.04
N ASP A 60 24.97 -23.84 1.06
CA ASP A 60 25.73 -25.00 0.54
C ASP A 60 27.08 -24.51 -0.03
N ALA A 61 27.95 -24.00 0.83
CA ALA A 61 29.35 -23.76 0.49
C ALA A 61 30.24 -24.12 1.69
N SER A 62 30.69 -25.38 1.64
CA SER A 62 31.81 -26.01 2.36
C SER A 62 31.72 -26.29 3.85
#